data_AF-A0A1V6AZ14-F1
#
_entry.id   AF-A0A1V6AZ14-F1
#
_cell.length_a   1.000
_cell.length_b   1.000
_cell.length_c   1.000
_cell.angle_alpha   90.00
_cell.angle_beta   90.00
_cell.angle_gamma   90.00
#
_symmetry.space_group_name_H-M   'P 1'
#
loop_
_entity.id
_entity.type
_entity.pdbx_description
1 polymer ?
#
loop_
_entity_poly.entity_id
_entity_poly.type
_entity_poly.pdbx_seq_one_letter_code
_entity_poly.pdbx_strand_id
1 'polypeptide(L)'
;MVPGETGAGKSSVTLSFALHGGGFLTDDLTPVVFEDEQPCIMPLKRRVKIRKETAEELGISPDALSEAESGTGKKYVSLTPVRMNPFPLKVIMKIETGPVERPVFSEPSPAERFSLLRSEVCSWEILAGMPETEAAYLQQLVKIVEQTRFVRVIRPKRIGITGLYETVKQYLDKIKDDN
;
A
#
# COMPACT_ATOMS: atom_id res chain seq x y z
N MET A 1 1.40 2.72 4.11
CA MET A 1 1.31 1.47 3.30
C MET A 1 -0.10 1.33 2.76
N VAL A 2 -0.27 0.83 1.52
CA VAL A 2 -1.57 0.76 0.85
C VAL A 2 -1.89 -0.69 0.42
N PRO A 3 -2.40 -1.55 1.33
CA PRO A 3 -2.88 -2.88 0.98
C PRO A 3 -4.23 -2.84 0.25
N GLY A 4 -4.68 -3.98 -0.28
CA GLY A 4 -5.86 -4.02 -1.15
C GLY A 4 -5.85 -5.18 -2.15
N GLU A 5 -7.01 -5.50 -2.72
CA GLU A 5 -7.10 -6.50 -3.76
C GLU A 5 -6.43 -6.04 -5.07
N THR A 6 -6.14 -6.99 -5.97
CA THR A 6 -5.66 -6.67 -7.32
C THR A 6 -6.70 -5.84 -8.05
N GLY A 7 -6.28 -4.70 -8.62
CA GLY A 7 -7.20 -3.76 -9.29
C GLY A 7 -7.89 -2.76 -8.36
N ALA A 8 -7.68 -2.84 -7.03
CA ALA A 8 -8.20 -1.84 -6.10
C ALA A 8 -7.61 -0.43 -6.32
N GLY A 9 -6.47 -0.31 -7.01
CA GLY A 9 -5.81 0.97 -7.31
C GLY A 9 -4.61 1.29 -6.42
N LYS A 10 -4.08 0.30 -5.69
CA LYS A 10 -2.91 0.45 -4.79
C LYS A 10 -1.71 1.11 -5.48
N SER A 11 -1.16 0.45 -6.50
CA SER A 11 0.03 0.93 -7.21
C SER A 11 -0.25 2.25 -7.92
N SER A 12 -1.47 2.46 -8.43
CA SER A 12 -1.88 3.74 -9.03
C SER A 12 -1.83 4.88 -8.01
N VAL A 13 -2.40 4.71 -6.82
CA VAL A 13 -2.37 5.72 -5.75
C VAL A 13 -0.93 5.95 -5.26
N THR A 14 -0.18 4.88 -5.00
CA THR A 14 1.24 4.96 -4.60
C THR A 14 2.05 5.78 -5.61
N LEU A 15 1.84 5.52 -6.90
CA LEU A 15 2.52 6.20 -7.99
C LEU A 15 2.07 7.66 -8.14
N SER A 16 0.77 7.95 -7.99
CA SER A 16 0.28 9.33 -7.95
C SER A 16 0.98 10.14 -6.86
N PHE A 17 1.10 9.60 -5.64
CA PHE A 17 1.84 10.27 -4.58
C PHE A 17 3.32 10.47 -4.96
N ALA A 18 3.97 9.45 -5.51
CA ALA A 18 5.37 9.55 -5.93
C ALA A 18 5.60 10.63 -7.00
N LEU A 19 4.71 10.73 -7.99
CA LEU A 19 4.79 11.72 -9.06
C LEU A 19 4.47 13.15 -8.60
N HIS A 20 3.70 13.30 -7.52
CA HIS A 20 3.33 14.59 -6.94
C HIS A 20 4.22 14.98 -5.74
N GLY A 21 5.49 14.54 -5.73
CA GLY A 21 6.50 14.95 -4.75
C GLY A 21 6.57 14.10 -3.48
N GLY A 22 5.76 13.05 -3.36
CA GLY A 22 5.87 12.06 -2.31
C GLY A 22 7.11 11.18 -2.48
N GLY A 23 7.73 10.79 -1.37
CA GLY A 23 8.86 9.86 -1.38
C GLY A 23 8.40 8.42 -1.65
N PHE A 24 8.79 7.84 -2.79
CA PHE A 24 8.57 6.41 -3.04
C PHE A 24 9.49 5.55 -2.17
N LEU A 25 8.96 4.46 -1.59
CA LEU A 25 9.75 3.49 -0.81
C LEU A 25 9.78 2.12 -1.49
N THR A 26 8.61 1.53 -1.72
CA THR A 26 8.46 0.23 -2.39
C THR A 26 7.00 -0.02 -2.80
N ASP A 27 6.76 -1.06 -3.60
CA ASP A 27 5.43 -1.53 -4.03
C ASP A 27 5.42 -3.06 -4.15
N ASP A 28 4.22 -3.66 -4.13
CA ASP A 28 3.94 -5.10 -4.27
C ASP A 28 4.40 -5.97 -3.08
N LEU A 29 5.71 -5.98 -2.78
CA LEU A 29 6.26 -6.64 -1.60
C LEU A 29 6.86 -5.59 -0.68
N THR A 30 6.24 -5.40 0.49
CA THR A 30 6.64 -4.38 1.48
C THR A 30 7.06 -5.05 2.78
N PRO A 31 8.37 -5.30 3.00
CA PRO A 31 8.82 -5.85 4.27
C PRO A 31 8.62 -4.82 5.39
N VAL A 32 8.11 -5.30 6.51
CA VAL A 32 8.03 -4.54 7.76
C VAL A 32 9.10 -5.08 8.70
N VAL A 33 9.98 -4.19 9.15
CA VAL A 33 11.02 -4.46 10.15
C VAL A 33 10.70 -3.69 11.42
N PHE A 34 11.31 -4.06 12.54
CA PHE A 34 11.17 -3.32 13.80
C PHE A 34 12.50 -2.66 14.15
N GLU A 35 12.49 -1.34 14.30
CA GLU A 35 13.60 -0.56 14.85
C GLU A 35 13.14 0.04 16.18
N ASP A 36 13.86 -0.22 17.26
CA ASP A 36 13.50 0.24 18.62
C ASP A 36 12.02 -0.03 18.96
N GLU A 37 11.55 -1.25 18.70
CA GLU A 37 10.16 -1.70 18.87
C GLU A 37 9.10 -1.01 17.99
N GLN A 38 9.49 -0.08 17.12
CA GLN A 38 8.59 0.59 16.18
C GLN A 38 8.55 -0.12 14.82
N PRO A 39 7.36 -0.34 14.25
CA PRO A 39 7.25 -0.89 12.90
C PRO A 39 7.70 0.12 11.85
N CYS A 40 8.58 -0.32 10.97
CA CYS A 40 9.16 0.45 9.88
C CYS A 40 9.03 -0.31 8.55
N ILE A 41 8.76 0.40 7.47
CA ILE A 41 8.86 -0.12 6.10
C ILE A 41 10.34 -0.18 5.73
N MET A 42 10.81 -1.34 5.29
CA MET A 42 12.12 -1.48 4.65
C MET A 42 11.98 -1.19 3.15
N PRO A 43 12.58 -0.11 2.62
CA PRO A 43 12.53 0.18 1.20
C PRO A 43 13.24 -0.91 0.38
N LEU A 44 12.66 -1.29 -0.75
CA LEU A 44 13.26 -2.24 -1.69
C LEU A 44 13.39 -1.59 -3.06
N LYS A 45 14.55 -1.75 -3.69
CA LYS A 45 14.75 -1.35 -5.09
C LYS A 45 14.07 -2.37 -6.01
N ARG A 46 12.83 -2.07 -6.42
CA ARG A 46 12.03 -2.92 -7.31
C ARG A 46 11.35 -2.09 -8.39
N ARG A 47 11.05 -2.75 -9.51
CA ARG A 47 10.22 -2.19 -10.60
C ARG A 47 8.75 -2.30 -10.21
N VAL A 48 7.99 -1.23 -10.42
CA VAL A 48 6.55 -1.18 -10.14
C VAL A 48 5.78 -1.64 -11.39
N LYS A 49 4.79 -2.52 -11.24
CA LYS A 49 3.93 -2.98 -12.35
C LYS A 49 2.64 -2.16 -12.39
N ILE A 50 2.36 -1.51 -13.53
CA ILE A 50 1.10 -0.78 -13.75
C ILE A 50 0.45 -1.17 -15.08
N ARG A 51 -0.85 -0.88 -15.25
CA ARG A 51 -1.52 -1.04 -16.55
C ARG A 51 -1.17 0.11 -17.49
N LYS A 52 -1.30 -0.10 -18.80
CA LYS A 52 -1.05 0.95 -19.80
C LYS A 52 -1.92 2.18 -19.58
N GLU A 53 -3.20 2.00 -19.31
CA GLU A 53 -4.15 3.10 -19.09
C GLU A 53 -3.78 3.91 -17.84
N THR A 54 -3.24 3.25 -16.80
CA THR A 54 -2.69 3.93 -15.62
C THR A 54 -1.48 4.79 -15.95
N ALA A 55 -0.58 4.32 -16.83
CA ALA A 55 0.58 5.10 -17.25
C ALA A 55 0.15 6.34 -18.04
N GLU A 56 -0.83 6.19 -18.93
CA GLU A 56 -1.41 7.28 -19.73
C GLU A 56 -2.09 8.34 -18.83
N GLU A 57 -2.94 7.92 -17.89
CA GLU A 57 -3.62 8.84 -16.96
C GLU A 57 -2.63 9.58 -16.06
N LEU A 58 -1.51 8.94 -15.69
CA LEU A 58 -0.46 9.54 -14.85
C LEU A 58 0.58 10.34 -15.64
N GLY A 59 0.44 10.46 -16.97
CA GLY A 59 1.37 11.21 -17.81
C GLY A 59 2.79 10.63 -17.84
N ILE A 60 2.96 9.33 -17.60
CA ILE A 60 4.27 8.68 -17.61
C ILE A 60 4.71 8.48 -19.06
N SER A 61 5.88 9.00 -19.41
CA SER A 61 6.45 8.84 -20.75
C SER A 61 6.56 7.35 -21.12
N PRO A 62 6.18 6.96 -22.35
CA PRO A 62 6.41 5.62 -22.87
C PRO A 62 7.88 5.16 -22.76
N ASP A 63 8.84 6.08 -22.79
CA ASP A 63 10.28 5.77 -22.70
C ASP A 63 10.68 5.29 -21.30
N ALA A 64 9.89 5.62 -20.27
CA ALA A 64 10.08 5.14 -18.91
C ALA A 64 9.42 3.78 -18.65
N LEU A 65 8.74 3.20 -19.66
CA LEU A 65 8.00 1.96 -19.56
C LEU A 65 8.74 0.81 -20.25
N SER A 66 8.86 -0.33 -19.55
CA SER A 66 9.25 -1.60 -20.17
C SER A 66 8.11 -2.60 -20.12
N GLU A 67 8.02 -3.52 -21.08
CA GLU A 67 7.04 -4.61 -21.06
C GLU A 67 7.19 -5.43 -19.78
N ALA A 68 6.07 -5.68 -19.07
CA ALA A 68 6.12 -6.47 -17.84
C ALA A 68 6.06 -7.97 -18.11
N GLU A 69 4.93 -8.42 -18.67
CA GLU A 69 4.59 -9.81 -18.99
C GLU A 69 3.76 -9.80 -20.28
N SER A 70 4.16 -10.60 -21.26
CA SER A 70 3.49 -10.72 -22.56
C SER A 70 2.00 -11.07 -22.38
N GLY A 71 1.13 -10.34 -23.07
CA GLY A 71 -0.32 -10.58 -23.07
C GLY A 71 -1.12 -9.98 -21.91
N THR A 72 -0.48 -9.35 -20.90
CA THR A 72 -1.20 -8.77 -19.74
C THR A 72 -1.54 -7.29 -19.87
N GLY A 73 -0.94 -6.59 -20.84
CA GLY A 73 -1.05 -5.13 -21.00
C GLY A 73 -0.38 -4.31 -19.88
N LYS A 74 0.37 -4.96 -18.98
CA LYS A 74 1.10 -4.30 -17.89
C LYS A 74 2.48 -3.83 -18.33
N LYS A 75 2.91 -2.70 -17.80
CA LYS A 75 4.21 -2.07 -18.01
C LYS A 75 4.93 -1.91 -16.67
N TYR A 76 6.26 -2.04 -16.68
CA TYR A 76 7.11 -1.71 -15.55
C TYR A 76 7.48 -0.22 -15.58
N VAL A 77 7.35 0.44 -14.43
CA VAL A 77 7.93 1.75 -14.15
C VAL A 77 9.09 1.55 -13.18
N SER A 78 10.25 2.12 -13.49
CA SER A 78 11.38 2.12 -12.58
C SER A 78 11.34 3.38 -11.72
N LEU A 79 11.00 3.21 -10.44
CA LEU A 79 11.14 4.25 -9.42
C LEU A 79 12.31 3.91 -8.51
N THR A 80 13.15 4.90 -8.22
CA THR A 80 14.20 4.74 -7.20
C THR A 80 13.61 5.14 -5.86
N PRO A 81 13.72 4.30 -4.81
CA PRO A 81 13.31 4.69 -3.47
C PRO A 81 14.01 5.97 -3.02
N VAL A 82 13.29 6.86 -2.35
CA VAL A 82 13.82 8.14 -1.84
C VAL A 82 14.89 7.94 -0.76
N ARG A 83 14.89 6.76 -0.13
CA ARG A 83 15.86 6.32 0.88
C ARG A 83 15.91 4.80 0.91
N MET A 84 16.99 4.27 1.45
CA MET A 84 17.19 2.83 1.65
C MET A 84 17.17 2.42 3.14
N ASN A 85 17.12 3.37 4.06
CA ASN A 85 16.98 3.08 5.48
C ASN A 85 15.50 2.87 5.84
N PRO A 86 15.18 2.09 6.89
CA PRO A 86 13.82 1.90 7.35
C PRO A 86 13.09 3.21 7.60
N PHE A 87 11.79 3.22 7.30
CA PHE A 87 10.94 4.39 7.45
C PHE A 87 9.70 4.06 8.28
N PRO A 88 9.36 4.86 9.32
CA PRO A 88 8.26 4.52 10.23
C PRO A 88 6.93 4.25 9.52
N LEU A 89 6.31 3.12 9.85
CA LEU A 89 4.99 2.74 9.38
C LEU A 89 3.93 3.41 10.27
N LYS A 90 3.45 4.58 9.86
CA LYS A 90 2.46 5.34 10.66
C LYS A 90 1.01 5.11 10.24
N VAL A 91 0.76 4.84 8.95
CA VAL A 91 -0.59 4.66 8.41
C VAL A 91 -0.64 3.46 7.47
N ILE A 92 -1.63 2.58 7.69
CA ILE A 92 -2.05 1.52 6.77
C ILE A 92 -3.42 1.90 6.22
N MET A 93 -3.52 2.09 4.91
CA MET A 93 -4.75 2.45 4.23
C MET A 93 -5.18 1.34 3.28
N LYS A 94 -6.16 0.54 3.68
CA LYS A 94 -6.71 -0.53 2.84
C LYS A 94 -7.68 0.05 1.83
N ILE A 95 -7.43 -0.17 0.55
CA ILE A 95 -8.33 0.24 -0.53
C ILE A 95 -9.16 -0.95 -1.00
N GLU A 96 -10.47 -0.75 -1.03
CA GLU A 96 -11.47 -1.71 -1.48
C GLU A 96 -12.41 -1.05 -2.49
N THR A 97 -13.00 -1.85 -3.38
CA THR A 97 -14.04 -1.35 -4.29
C THR A 97 -15.41 -1.75 -3.77
N GLY A 98 -16.37 -0.83 -3.76
CA GLY A 98 -17.74 -1.10 -3.32
C GLY A 98 -18.78 -0.29 -4.09
N PRO A 99 -20.08 -0.57 -3.85
CA PRO A 99 -21.20 0.15 -4.45
C PRO A 99 -21.43 1.50 -3.74
N VAL A 100 -20.43 2.37 -3.76
CA VAL A 100 -20.50 3.73 -3.19
C VAL A 100 -20.37 4.76 -4.31
N GLU A 101 -21.00 5.92 -4.14
CA GLU A 101 -20.93 7.02 -5.13
C GLU A 101 -19.62 7.81 -5.05
N ARG A 102 -19.07 7.92 -3.83
CA ARG A 102 -17.82 8.61 -3.51
C ARG A 102 -16.99 7.79 -2.51
N PRO A 103 -15.66 7.98 -2.43
CA PRO A 103 -14.85 7.25 -1.47
C PRO A 103 -15.33 7.47 -0.04
N VAL A 104 -15.47 6.39 0.72
CA VAL A 104 -15.88 6.38 2.12
C VAL A 104 -14.73 5.89 2.97
N PHE A 105 -14.39 6.65 4.00
CA PHE A 105 -13.30 6.36 4.93
C PHE A 105 -13.87 5.91 6.26
N SER A 106 -13.27 4.88 6.85
CA SER A 106 -13.65 4.37 8.17
C SER A 106 -12.42 3.82 8.89
N GLU A 107 -12.44 3.83 10.21
CA GLU A 107 -11.43 3.12 11.01
C GLU A 107 -11.99 1.76 11.42
N PRO A 108 -11.37 0.65 10.98
CA PRO A 108 -11.78 -0.68 11.40
C PRO A 108 -11.52 -0.89 12.90
N SER A 109 -12.30 -1.78 13.52
CA SER A 109 -12.09 -2.23 14.90
C SER A 109 -10.73 -2.96 15.05
N PRO A 110 -10.17 -3.08 16.27
CA PRO A 110 -8.89 -3.78 16.47
C PRO A 110 -8.86 -5.20 15.90
N ALA A 111 -9.95 -5.96 16.03
CA ALA A 111 -10.06 -7.32 15.48
C ALA A 111 -10.04 -7.32 13.94
N GLU A 112 -10.71 -6.35 13.31
CA GLU A 112 -10.69 -6.17 11.86
C GLU A 112 -9.30 -5.72 11.37
N ARG A 113 -8.59 -4.86 12.11
CA ARG A 113 -7.20 -4.44 11.79
C ARG A 113 -6.26 -5.64 11.75
N PHE A 114 -6.35 -6.50 12.76
CA PHE A 114 -5.54 -7.72 12.82
C PHE A 114 -5.85 -8.66 11.65
N SER A 115 -7.14 -8.92 11.40
CA SER A 115 -7.59 -9.80 10.31
C SER A 115 -7.15 -9.27 8.94
N LEU A 116 -7.29 -7.96 8.73
CA LEU A 116 -6.84 -7.27 7.53
C LEU A 116 -5.34 -7.39 7.35
N LEU A 117 -4.53 -7.12 8.38
CA LEU A 117 -3.08 -7.22 8.23
C LEU A 117 -2.66 -8.66 7.94
N ARG A 118 -3.22 -9.63 8.67
CA ARG A 118 -2.95 -11.06 8.47
C ARG A 118 -3.29 -11.53 7.06
N SER A 119 -4.37 -11.03 6.45
CA SER A 119 -4.78 -11.44 5.09
C SER A 119 -3.87 -10.89 3.98
N GLU A 120 -3.06 -9.86 4.27
CA GLU A 120 -2.13 -9.26 3.31
C GLU A 120 -0.71 -9.84 3.41
N VAL A 121 -0.44 -10.69 4.40
CA VAL A 121 0.86 -11.35 4.53
C VAL A 121 0.91 -12.54 3.57
N CYS A 122 1.82 -12.48 2.61
CA CYS A 122 2.05 -13.57 1.67
C CYS A 122 2.76 -14.75 2.36
N SER A 123 2.43 -15.97 1.91
CA SER A 123 3.18 -17.19 2.25
C SER A 123 3.26 -17.49 3.76
N TRP A 124 2.25 -17.09 4.54
CA TRP A 124 2.18 -17.39 5.98
C TRP A 124 2.14 -18.90 6.25
N GLU A 125 1.76 -19.72 5.25
CA GLU A 125 1.75 -21.17 5.30
C GLU A 125 3.14 -21.77 5.56
N ILE A 126 4.21 -21.03 5.24
CA ILE A 126 5.60 -21.44 5.54
C ILE A 126 5.84 -21.56 7.04
N LEU A 127 5.03 -20.89 7.88
CA LEU A 127 5.13 -20.96 9.33
C LEU A 127 4.59 -22.27 9.91
N ALA A 128 3.90 -23.09 9.11
CA ALA A 128 3.36 -24.36 9.57
C ALA A 128 4.50 -25.28 10.05
N GLY A 129 4.41 -25.74 11.30
CA GLY A 129 5.44 -26.57 11.94
C GLY A 129 6.58 -25.78 12.58
N MET A 130 6.49 -24.44 12.63
CA MET A 130 7.46 -23.56 13.30
C MET A 130 6.78 -22.77 14.44
N PRO A 131 6.45 -23.40 15.57
CA PRO A 131 5.57 -22.80 16.59
C PRO A 131 6.13 -21.49 17.19
N GLU A 132 7.44 -21.42 17.41
CA GLU A 132 8.10 -20.21 17.94
C GLU A 132 8.06 -19.06 16.92
N THR A 133 8.31 -19.37 15.64
CA THR A 133 8.25 -18.39 14.55
C THR A 133 6.84 -17.92 14.30
N GLU A 134 5.84 -18.81 14.37
CA GLU A 134 4.43 -18.46 14.25
C GLU A 134 4.00 -17.54 15.40
N ALA A 135 4.40 -17.86 16.64
CA ALA A 135 4.12 -17.00 17.79
C ALA A 135 4.76 -15.61 17.64
N ALA A 136 6.02 -15.54 17.22
CA ALA A 136 6.71 -14.27 16.96
C ALA A 136 6.03 -13.47 15.85
N TYR A 137 5.62 -14.12 14.76
CA TYR A 137 4.85 -13.51 13.68
C TYR A 137 3.53 -12.89 14.18
N LEU A 138 2.74 -13.64 14.96
CA LEU A 138 1.48 -13.13 15.49
C LEU A 138 1.70 -11.94 16.44
N GLN A 139 2.75 -11.97 17.26
CA GLN A 139 3.13 -10.84 18.12
C GLN A 139 3.52 -9.60 17.30
N GLN A 140 4.25 -9.78 16.19
CA GLN A 140 4.58 -8.67 15.29
C GLN A 140 3.32 -8.01 14.70
N LEU A 141 2.33 -8.81 14.29
CA LEU A 141 1.05 -8.27 13.82
C LEU A 141 0.35 -7.43 14.89
N VAL A 142 0.32 -7.91 16.13
CA VAL A 142 -0.27 -7.17 17.26
C VAL A 142 0.46 -5.84 17.46
N LYS A 143 1.79 -5.83 17.51
CA LYS A 143 2.58 -4.59 17.66
C LYS A 143 2.30 -3.59 16.54
N ILE A 144 2.15 -4.05 15.29
CA ILE A 144 1.77 -3.17 14.17
C ILE A 144 0.38 -2.58 14.40
N VAL A 145 -0.61 -3.40 14.81
CA VAL A 145 -1.98 -2.95 15.07
C VAL A 145 -2.05 -1.91 16.19
N GLU A 146 -1.22 -2.03 17.22
CA GLU A 146 -1.17 -1.09 18.34
C GLU A 146 -0.53 0.25 17.98
N GLN A 147 0.51 0.23 17.13
CA GLN A 147 1.34 1.41 16.88
C GLN A 147 1.05 2.13 15.55
N THR A 148 0.18 1.56 14.71
CA THR A 148 -0.11 2.06 13.37
C THR A 148 -1.58 2.46 13.26
N ARG A 149 -1.87 3.59 12.61
CA ARG A 149 -3.26 3.98 12.31
C ARG A 149 -3.77 3.19 11.11
N PHE A 150 -4.95 2.59 11.23
CA PHE A 150 -5.59 1.85 10.15
C PHE A 150 -6.77 2.63 9.60
N VAL A 151 -6.83 2.70 8.28
CA VAL A 151 -7.91 3.36 7.54
C VAL A 151 -8.41 2.41 6.47
N ARG A 152 -9.72 2.18 6.42
CA ARG A 152 -10.37 1.47 5.32
C ARG A 152 -11.03 2.49 4.40
N VAL A 153 -10.75 2.37 3.10
CA VAL A 153 -11.30 3.21 2.04
C VAL A 153 -12.07 2.35 1.07
N ILE A 154 -13.38 2.55 1.01
CA ILE A 154 -14.24 1.94 0.01
C ILE A 154 -14.43 2.96 -1.11
N ARG A 155 -13.99 2.63 -2.33
CA ARG A 155 -14.11 3.52 -3.50
C ARG A 155 -15.15 3.02 -4.51
N PRO A 156 -15.75 3.93 -5.32
CA PRO A 156 -16.53 3.54 -6.48
C PRO A 156 -15.63 2.82 -7.51
N LYS A 157 -16.17 1.84 -8.25
CA LYS A 157 -15.43 1.23 -9.37
C LYS A 157 -15.06 2.26 -10.46
N ARG A 158 -15.90 3.28 -10.64
CA ARG A 158 -15.79 4.29 -11.72
C ARG A 158 -14.88 5.48 -11.39
N ILE A 159 -14.38 5.61 -10.17
CA ILE A 159 -13.50 6.74 -9.82
C ILE A 159 -12.17 6.61 -10.59
N GLY A 160 -11.73 7.72 -11.20
CA GLY A 160 -10.41 7.82 -11.83
C GLY A 160 -9.29 7.85 -10.79
N ILE A 161 -8.05 7.67 -11.25
CA ILE A 161 -6.86 7.66 -10.40
C ILE A 161 -6.65 9.03 -9.78
N THR A 162 -6.84 10.10 -10.56
CA THR A 162 -6.69 11.48 -10.07
C THR A 162 -7.65 11.78 -8.92
N GLY A 163 -8.95 11.48 -9.09
CA GLY A 163 -9.95 11.72 -8.05
C GLY A 163 -9.73 10.87 -6.78
N LEU A 164 -9.26 9.63 -6.94
CA LEU A 164 -8.89 8.78 -5.81
C LEU A 164 -7.69 9.35 -5.05
N TYR A 165 -6.64 9.76 -5.78
CA TYR A 165 -5.46 10.40 -5.21
C TYR A 165 -5.82 11.66 -4.42
N GLU A 166 -6.60 12.57 -5.00
CA GLU A 166 -7.02 13.81 -4.34
C GLU A 166 -7.80 13.54 -3.06
N THR A 167 -8.75 12.60 -3.10
CA THR A 167 -9.58 12.28 -1.94
C THR A 167 -8.74 11.63 -0.82
N VAL A 168 -7.83 10.72 -1.18
CA VAL A 168 -6.90 10.11 -0.22
C VAL A 168 -5.98 11.16 0.38
N LYS A 169 -5.42 12.06 -0.43
CA LYS A 169 -4.57 13.15 0.05
C LYS A 169 -5.31 14.05 1.03
N GLN A 170 -6.51 14.51 0.69
CA GLN A 170 -7.33 15.33 1.58
C GLN A 170 -7.64 14.63 2.91
N TYR A 171 -7.87 13.31 2.89
CA TYR A 171 -8.05 12.56 4.13
C TYR A 171 -6.77 12.48 4.95
N LEU A 172 -5.62 12.19 4.30
CA LEU A 172 -4.31 12.12 4.96
C LEU A 172 -3.90 13.47 5.58
N ASP A 173 -4.20 14.59 4.90
CA ASP A 173 -3.93 15.93 5.43
C ASP A 173 -4.77 16.19 6.69
N LYS A 174 -6.07 15.85 6.68
CA LYS A 174 -6.95 15.99 7.86
C LYS A 174 -6.45 15.22 9.07
N ILE A 175 -6.07 13.96 8.90
CA ILE A 175 -5.60 13.13 10.03
C ILE A 175 -4.21 13.50 10.53
N LYS A 176 -3.45 14.27 9.74
CA LYS A 176 -2.16 14.81 10.14
C LYS A 176 -2.33 15.99 11.08
N ASP A 177 -3.36 16.81 10.85
CA ASP A 177 -3.68 17.98 11.69
C ASP A 177 -4.33 17.59 13.02
N ASP A 178 -4.88 16.36 13.13
CA ASP A 178 -5.48 15.81 14.36
C ASP A 178 -4.43 15.25 15.36
N ASN A 179 -3.14 15.16 14.98
CA ASN A 179 -2.03 14.62 15.79
C ASN A 179 -1.00 15.71 16.14
#